data_AF-A0A2A3EF74-F1
#
_entry.id   AF-A0A2A3EF74-F1
#
_cell.length_a   1.000
_cell.length_b   1.000
_cell.length_c   1.000
_cell.angle_alpha   90.00
_cell.angle_beta   90.00
_cell.angle_gamma   90.00
#
_symmetry.space_group_name_H-M   'P 1'
#
loop_
_entity.id
_entity.type
_entity.pdbx_description
1 polymer ?
#
loop_
_entity_poly.entity_id
_entity_poly.type
_entity_poly.pdbx_seq_one_letter_code
_entity_poly.pdbx_strand_id
1 'polypeptide(L)'
;MVKETTFYDVLGVKPGCTQEDLKKAYRKLALKYHPDKNPNEGEKFKQISQAYEVLSNPEKKRIYDQGGEQALKEGGAGGNVFSSPRDIFDMFFGGGLGGRSGRRREHRGQDVIHQLSVSLEELYKGTVRKLALQKNVICDKCEGIGGKKGSVEQCSTCHGSGMQVQIQQLGPGMLQHLQTICVDCKGQGDRINPRDRCKQCGGRKTIRDRKILEVHVDPGMVHNQKIVFAGEGDQEPDYEPGDIVILLEEKEHEVFKRSRHDLIMRMQLELVEALCGFQKVIRTLDGRDLVITSYPGTVVKHGDLKCILNEGMPIYKDPFTHGRLIIQFVVNFPKSMDPSVIPTLEQCLPPREEVIIPEGAEDCSLMDLDPEQEFVTATGGSGGSTSGGGGGSGGGGGGATAAVTMTQRHNTTDSGLQ
;
A
#
# COMPACT_ATOMS: atom_id res chain seq x y z
N MET A 1 2.44 -53.36 7.21
CA MET A 1 3.06 -52.33 8.07
C MET A 1 3.33 -51.11 7.22
N VAL A 2 3.10 -49.92 7.74
CA VAL A 2 3.30 -48.65 7.02
C VAL A 2 4.80 -48.34 6.96
N LYS A 3 5.30 -47.90 5.81
CA LYS A 3 6.74 -47.61 5.61
C LYS A 3 7.20 -46.33 6.33
N GLU A 4 6.36 -45.30 6.40
CA GLU A 4 6.63 -44.02 7.09
C GLU A 4 5.39 -43.53 7.85
N THR A 5 5.57 -43.01 9.07
CA THR A 5 4.45 -42.52 9.91
C THR A 5 4.27 -41.00 9.89
N THR A 6 5.12 -40.26 9.17
CA THR A 6 5.21 -38.80 9.24
C THR A 6 3.86 -38.08 9.05
N PHE A 7 3.03 -38.47 8.07
CA PHE A 7 1.71 -37.84 7.87
C PHE A 7 0.68 -38.24 8.93
N TYR A 8 0.80 -39.43 9.50
CA TYR A 8 -0.03 -39.86 10.63
C TYR A 8 0.34 -39.08 11.89
N ASP A 9 1.63 -38.86 12.12
CA ASP A 9 2.17 -38.11 13.26
C ASP A 9 1.81 -36.62 13.18
N VAL A 10 1.88 -36.00 12.00
CA VAL A 10 1.45 -34.60 11.76
C VAL A 10 -0.03 -34.40 12.08
N LEU A 11 -0.88 -35.38 11.76
CA LEU A 11 -2.31 -35.35 12.09
C LEU A 11 -2.62 -35.86 13.50
N GLY A 12 -1.64 -36.42 14.22
CA GLY A 12 -1.82 -36.97 15.56
C GLY A 12 -2.71 -38.21 15.60
N VAL A 13 -2.73 -39.02 14.52
CA VAL A 13 -3.53 -40.24 14.40
C VAL A 13 -2.63 -41.47 14.24
N LYS A 14 -3.13 -42.66 14.60
CA LYS A 14 -2.36 -43.90 14.45
C LYS A 14 -2.47 -44.47 13.02
N PRO A 15 -1.43 -45.15 12.51
CA PRO A 15 -1.52 -45.95 11.29
C PRO A 15 -2.67 -46.97 11.40
N GLY A 16 -3.63 -46.92 10.48
CA GLY A 16 -4.87 -47.71 10.55
C GLY A 16 -6.10 -46.99 11.10
N CYS A 17 -6.02 -45.67 11.34
CA CYS A 17 -7.18 -44.87 11.72
C CYS A 17 -8.30 -44.90 10.66
N THR A 18 -9.55 -44.80 11.11
CA THR A 18 -10.71 -44.67 10.22
C THR A 18 -10.71 -43.30 9.54
N GLN A 19 -11.41 -43.17 8.40
CA GLN A 19 -11.54 -41.87 7.72
C GLN A 19 -12.24 -40.82 8.60
N GLU A 20 -13.14 -41.26 9.49
CA GLU A 20 -13.82 -40.37 10.43
C GLU A 20 -12.86 -39.77 11.46
N ASP A 21 -11.95 -40.58 11.99
CA ASP A 21 -10.94 -40.14 12.95
C ASP A 21 -9.95 -39.17 12.28
N LEU A 22 -9.56 -39.45 11.03
CA LEU A 22 -8.72 -38.56 10.24
C LEU A 22 -9.40 -37.19 10.02
N LYS A 23 -10.69 -37.18 9.69
CA LYS A 23 -11.47 -35.95 9.48
C LYS A 23 -11.71 -35.17 10.78
N LYS A 24 -11.82 -35.85 11.93
CA LYS A 24 -11.91 -35.21 13.25
C LYS A 24 -10.59 -34.57 13.65
N ALA A 25 -9.47 -35.27 13.47
CA ALA A 25 -8.14 -34.78 13.77
C ALA A 25 -7.76 -33.57 12.90
N TYR A 26 -8.01 -33.65 11.59
CA TYR A 26 -7.78 -32.53 10.67
C TYR A 26 -8.59 -31.29 11.06
N ARG A 27 -9.89 -31.42 11.34
CA ARG A 27 -10.72 -30.27 11.76
C ARG A 27 -10.20 -29.58 13.02
N LYS A 28 -9.77 -30.37 14.02
CA LYS A 28 -9.21 -29.84 15.26
C LYS A 28 -7.91 -29.06 15.02
N LEU A 29 -7.04 -29.57 14.17
CA LEU A 29 -5.74 -28.94 13.85
C LEU A 29 -5.90 -27.74 12.90
N ALA A 30 -6.79 -27.81 11.91
CA ALA A 30 -7.07 -26.73 10.97
C ALA A 30 -7.69 -25.50 11.67
N LEU A 31 -8.53 -25.70 12.68
CA LEU A 31 -9.06 -24.62 13.53
C LEU A 31 -7.97 -23.98 14.40
N LYS A 32 -7.03 -24.80 14.90
CA LYS A 32 -5.95 -24.35 15.79
C LYS A 32 -4.88 -23.56 15.04
N TYR A 33 -4.51 -24.00 13.85
CA TYR A 33 -3.45 -23.40 13.04
C TYR A 33 -3.98 -22.58 11.86
N HIS A 34 -5.24 -22.10 11.94
CA HIS A 34 -5.82 -21.30 10.88
C HIS A 34 -5.01 -20.02 10.66
N PRO A 35 -4.60 -19.69 9.41
CA PRO A 35 -3.69 -18.57 9.12
C PRO A 35 -4.28 -17.20 9.52
N ASP A 36 -5.61 -17.08 9.56
CA ASP A 36 -6.32 -15.87 10.01
C ASP A 36 -6.21 -15.64 11.53
N LYS A 37 -6.05 -16.72 12.32
CA LYS A 37 -5.91 -16.65 13.78
C LYS A 37 -4.45 -16.72 14.24
N ASN A 38 -3.59 -17.35 13.44
CA ASN A 38 -2.16 -17.54 13.72
C ASN A 38 -1.32 -17.31 12.46
N PRO A 39 -1.02 -16.05 12.09
CA PRO A 39 -0.31 -15.70 10.84
C PRO A 39 1.12 -16.27 10.75
N ASN A 40 1.77 -16.51 11.89
CA ASN A 40 3.17 -16.97 11.96
C ASN A 40 3.32 -18.51 11.90
N GLU A 41 2.22 -19.26 11.87
CA GLU A 41 2.21 -20.74 11.93
C GLU A 41 1.71 -21.37 10.62
N GLY A 42 1.78 -20.61 9.51
CA GLY A 42 1.28 -21.04 8.20
C GLY A 42 1.97 -22.28 7.63
N GLU A 43 3.23 -22.56 8.01
CA GLU A 43 3.95 -23.77 7.58
C GLU A 43 3.36 -25.05 8.18
N LYS A 44 2.95 -25.02 9.45
CA LYS A 44 2.29 -26.16 10.09
C LYS A 44 0.93 -26.44 9.45
N PHE A 45 0.18 -25.39 9.09
CA PHE A 45 -1.10 -25.55 8.39
C PHE A 45 -0.94 -26.19 7.00
N LYS A 46 0.13 -25.84 6.26
CA LYS A 46 0.47 -26.47 4.97
C LYS A 46 0.74 -27.97 5.16
N GLN A 47 1.56 -28.34 6.14
CA GLN A 47 1.87 -29.75 6.44
C GLN A 47 0.64 -30.56 6.85
N ILE A 48 -0.24 -29.98 7.68
CA ILE A 48 -1.51 -30.62 8.11
C ILE A 48 -2.43 -30.85 6.91
N SER A 49 -2.51 -29.89 5.98
CA SER A 49 -3.35 -29.99 4.79
C SER A 49 -2.81 -31.03 3.80
N GLN A 50 -1.49 -31.05 3.58
CA GLN A 50 -0.83 -32.04 2.75
C GLN A 50 -1.01 -33.45 3.32
N ALA A 51 -0.78 -33.65 4.62
CA ALA A 51 -0.98 -34.94 5.28
C ALA A 51 -2.42 -35.44 5.15
N TYR A 52 -3.42 -34.55 5.28
CA TYR A 52 -4.83 -34.92 5.12
C TYR A 52 -5.18 -35.25 3.67
N GLU A 53 -4.66 -34.53 2.68
CA GLU A 53 -4.93 -34.81 1.27
C GLU A 53 -4.47 -36.22 0.87
N VAL A 54 -3.26 -36.60 1.31
CA VAL A 54 -2.68 -37.91 1.03
C VAL A 54 -3.42 -39.03 1.76
N LEU A 55 -3.73 -38.84 3.04
CA LEU A 55 -4.35 -39.88 3.86
C LEU A 55 -5.89 -39.98 3.69
N SER A 56 -6.54 -38.95 3.15
CA SER A 56 -7.99 -38.95 2.91
C SER A 56 -8.39 -39.69 1.64
N ASN A 57 -7.53 -39.71 0.61
CA ASN A 57 -7.76 -40.47 -0.61
C ASN A 57 -7.25 -41.92 -0.44
N PRO A 58 -8.11 -42.95 -0.62
CA PRO A 58 -7.72 -44.35 -0.47
C PRO A 58 -6.54 -44.79 -1.35
N GLU A 59 -6.43 -44.26 -2.56
CA GLU A 59 -5.35 -44.61 -3.50
C GLU A 59 -4.03 -43.95 -3.09
N LYS A 60 -4.04 -42.64 -2.78
CA LYS A 60 -2.85 -41.92 -2.30
C LYS A 60 -2.36 -42.45 -0.95
N LYS A 61 -3.29 -42.80 -0.05
CA LYS A 61 -2.98 -43.45 1.23
C LYS A 61 -2.28 -44.78 1.01
N ARG A 62 -2.76 -45.61 0.08
CA ARG A 62 -2.12 -46.89 -0.24
C ARG A 62 -0.71 -46.72 -0.80
N ILE A 63 -0.51 -45.73 -1.68
CA ILE A 63 0.81 -45.42 -2.25
C ILE A 63 1.76 -44.93 -1.14
N TYR A 64 1.30 -44.05 -0.26
CA TYR A 64 2.08 -43.57 0.88
C TYR A 64 2.40 -44.69 1.87
N ASP A 65 1.42 -45.54 2.20
CA ASP A 65 1.60 -46.64 3.15
C ASP A 65 2.63 -47.68 2.66
N GLN A 66 2.71 -47.89 1.34
CA GLN A 66 3.65 -48.83 0.71
C GLN A 66 5.01 -48.20 0.37
N GLY A 67 5.03 -46.92 -0.01
CA GLY A 67 6.16 -46.30 -0.67
C GLY A 67 6.83 -45.13 0.08
N GLY A 68 6.18 -44.57 1.10
CA GLY A 68 6.61 -43.36 1.79
C GLY A 68 6.39 -42.09 0.95
N GLU A 69 6.84 -40.94 1.44
CA GLU A 69 6.68 -39.65 0.75
C GLU A 69 7.34 -39.64 -0.64
N GLN A 70 8.44 -40.39 -0.79
CA GLN A 70 9.21 -40.46 -2.04
C GLN A 70 8.42 -41.10 -3.20
N ALA A 71 7.60 -42.13 -2.92
CA ALA A 71 6.74 -42.76 -3.92
C ALA A 71 5.60 -41.84 -4.40
N LEU A 72 5.21 -40.87 -3.57
CA LEU A 72 4.19 -39.88 -3.92
C LEU A 72 4.75 -38.80 -4.86
N LYS A 73 6.06 -38.52 -4.79
CA LYS A 73 6.77 -37.60 -5.69
C LYS A 73 7.06 -38.21 -7.06
N GLU A 74 7.30 -39.52 -7.13
CA GLU A 74 7.64 -40.20 -8.39
C GLU A 74 6.39 -40.64 -9.20
N GLY A 75 5.20 -40.71 -8.58
CA GLY A 75 3.94 -41.14 -9.22
C GLY A 75 3.07 -40.02 -9.83
N GLY A 76 3.53 -38.76 -9.86
CA GLY A 76 2.71 -37.61 -10.25
C GLY A 76 3.10 -36.98 -11.58
N ALA A 77 2.61 -37.53 -12.69
CA ALA A 77 2.54 -36.80 -13.95
C ALA A 77 1.46 -35.72 -13.85
N GLY A 78 1.85 -34.45 -13.64
CA GLY A 78 0.95 -33.31 -13.77
C GLY A 78 1.17 -32.19 -12.77
N GLY A 79 1.97 -31.19 -13.16
CA GLY A 79 1.73 -29.78 -12.85
C GLY A 79 1.99 -29.30 -11.42
N ASN A 80 3.07 -28.52 -11.27
CA ASN A 80 3.18 -27.48 -10.25
C ASN A 80 1.98 -26.51 -10.31
N VAL A 81 0.89 -26.80 -9.60
CA VAL A 81 -0.28 -25.90 -9.47
C VAL A 81 -0.59 -25.64 -8.00
N PHE A 82 0.40 -25.22 -7.21
CA PHE A 82 0.15 -24.85 -5.81
C PHE A 82 1.00 -23.67 -5.36
N SER A 83 0.68 -22.49 -5.89
CA SER A 83 1.32 -21.23 -5.48
C SER A 83 0.57 -20.49 -4.37
N SER A 84 -0.58 -20.95 -3.86
CA SER A 84 -1.29 -20.25 -2.78
C SER A 84 -2.19 -21.13 -1.91
N PRO A 85 -2.02 -21.10 -0.56
CA PRO A 85 -2.86 -21.84 0.41
C PRO A 85 -4.36 -21.51 0.41
N ARG A 86 -4.79 -20.39 -0.20
CA ARG A 86 -6.21 -20.00 -0.30
C ARG A 86 -6.94 -20.74 -1.44
N ASP A 87 -6.29 -20.96 -2.58
CA ASP A 87 -6.91 -21.62 -3.74
C ASP A 87 -7.24 -23.11 -3.47
N ILE A 88 -6.45 -23.76 -2.62
CA ILE A 88 -6.67 -25.16 -2.20
C ILE A 88 -7.89 -25.28 -1.29
N PHE A 89 -8.11 -24.28 -0.43
CA PHE A 89 -9.20 -24.26 0.54
C PHE A 89 -10.54 -23.97 -0.15
N ASP A 90 -10.57 -23.07 -1.14
CA ASP A 90 -11.77 -22.78 -1.93
C ASP A 90 -12.18 -23.96 -2.84
N MET A 91 -11.22 -24.75 -3.31
CA MET A 91 -11.49 -25.96 -4.11
C MET A 91 -12.06 -27.11 -3.28
N PHE A 92 -11.73 -27.21 -1.99
CA PHE A 92 -12.10 -28.36 -1.14
C PHE A 92 -13.23 -28.07 -0.13
N PHE A 93 -13.33 -26.85 0.41
CA PHE A 93 -14.41 -26.42 1.32
C PHE A 93 -15.49 -25.57 0.63
N GLY A 94 -15.25 -25.11 -0.60
CA GLY A 94 -16.14 -24.21 -1.35
C GLY A 94 -17.05 -24.85 -2.40
N GLY A 95 -17.08 -26.18 -2.53
CA GLY A 95 -18.11 -26.88 -3.32
C GLY A 95 -17.69 -28.24 -3.84
N GLY A 96 -18.36 -29.32 -3.39
CA GLY A 96 -18.19 -30.61 -4.03
C GLY A 96 -18.72 -31.85 -3.33
N LEU A 97 -19.96 -31.85 -2.79
CA LEU A 97 -20.74 -33.09 -2.60
C LEU A 97 -22.21 -32.84 -2.21
N GLY A 98 -22.94 -32.05 -2.99
CA GLY A 98 -24.36 -31.83 -2.70
C GLY A 98 -25.06 -30.95 -3.72
N GLY A 99 -25.93 -31.58 -4.51
CA GLY A 99 -27.01 -30.88 -5.20
C GLY A 99 -26.63 -30.27 -6.54
N ARG A 100 -27.35 -30.73 -7.57
CA ARG A 100 -27.76 -29.90 -8.69
C ARG A 100 -28.40 -28.61 -8.16
N SER A 101 -27.59 -27.59 -7.96
CA SER A 101 -28.03 -26.21 -7.95
C SER A 101 -26.95 -25.48 -8.70
N GLY A 102 -27.25 -25.12 -9.94
CA GLY A 102 -26.40 -24.17 -10.64
C GLY A 102 -26.25 -22.98 -9.70
N ARG A 103 -25.03 -22.73 -9.22
CA ARG A 103 -24.65 -21.37 -8.90
C ARG A 103 -24.91 -20.63 -10.20
N ARG A 104 -26.10 -20.02 -10.32
CA ARG A 104 -26.28 -18.80 -11.08
C ARG A 104 -25.06 -18.00 -10.67
N ARG A 105 -24.07 -17.89 -11.55
CA ARG A 105 -23.15 -16.76 -11.46
C ARG A 105 -24.12 -15.59 -11.37
N GLU A 106 -24.14 -14.90 -10.24
CA GLU A 106 -24.88 -13.64 -10.16
C GLU A 106 -24.47 -12.88 -11.39
N HIS A 107 -25.44 -12.65 -12.28
CA HIS A 107 -25.23 -11.87 -13.47
C HIS A 107 -25.09 -10.43 -12.97
N ARG A 108 -23.96 -10.11 -12.34
CA ARG A 108 -23.68 -8.80 -11.77
C ARG A 108 -22.46 -8.21 -12.44
N GLY A 109 -22.58 -6.94 -12.83
CA GLY A 109 -21.50 -6.13 -13.37
C GLY A 109 -20.37 -5.96 -12.35
N GLN A 110 -19.20 -5.60 -12.84
CA GLN A 110 -18.03 -5.35 -11.99
C GLN A 110 -18.18 -4.03 -11.24
N ASP A 111 -17.71 -4.00 -9.99
CA ASP A 111 -17.68 -2.78 -9.20
C ASP A 111 -16.60 -1.82 -9.72
N VAL A 112 -16.90 -0.53 -9.73
CA VAL A 112 -15.98 0.52 -10.16
C VAL A 112 -15.46 1.28 -8.95
N ILE A 113 -14.13 1.36 -8.80
CA ILE A 113 -13.49 2.07 -7.70
C ILE A 113 -13.06 3.46 -8.16
N HIS A 114 -13.53 4.51 -7.49
CA HIS A 114 -13.11 5.90 -7.72
C HIS A 114 -12.39 6.44 -6.49
N GLN A 115 -11.19 7.00 -6.68
CA GLN A 115 -10.47 7.69 -5.62
C GLN A 115 -10.94 9.14 -5.55
N LEU A 116 -11.36 9.57 -4.36
CA LEU A 116 -11.73 10.95 -4.08
C LEU A 116 -10.71 11.53 -3.11
N SER A 117 -9.85 12.42 -3.61
CA SER A 117 -8.85 13.07 -2.76
C SER A 117 -9.49 14.19 -1.94
N VAL A 118 -9.36 14.11 -0.60
CA VAL A 118 -10.00 14.99 0.38
C VAL A 118 -8.94 15.64 1.25
N SER A 119 -9.11 16.93 1.54
CA SER A 119 -8.22 17.68 2.45
C SER A 119 -8.49 17.38 3.92
N LEU A 120 -7.53 17.66 4.80
CA LEU A 120 -7.67 17.40 6.24
C LEU A 120 -8.75 18.30 6.88
N GLU A 121 -8.89 19.53 6.39
CA GLU A 121 -9.93 20.49 6.78
C GLU A 121 -11.34 20.00 6.42
N GLU A 122 -11.48 19.36 5.26
CA GLU A 122 -12.74 18.75 4.84
C GLU A 122 -13.09 17.53 5.67
N LEU A 123 -12.10 16.73 6.05
CA LEU A 123 -12.29 15.62 6.99
C LEU A 123 -12.56 16.10 8.43
N TYR A 124 -12.16 17.33 8.76
CA TYR A 124 -12.44 17.94 10.07
C TYR A 124 -13.85 18.53 10.13
N LYS A 125 -14.27 19.32 9.13
CA LYS A 125 -15.57 20.02 9.11
C LYS A 125 -16.71 19.17 8.55
N GLY A 126 -16.39 18.17 7.74
CA GLY A 126 -17.33 17.50 6.86
C GLY A 126 -17.64 18.36 5.61
N THR A 127 -17.92 17.70 4.49
CA THR A 127 -18.25 18.38 3.23
C THR A 127 -19.08 17.48 2.31
N VAL A 128 -19.77 18.08 1.35
CA VAL A 128 -20.47 17.35 0.28
C VAL A 128 -19.75 17.63 -1.04
N ARG A 129 -19.16 16.59 -1.64
CA ARG A 129 -18.46 16.68 -2.92
C ARG A 129 -19.33 16.14 -4.04
N LYS A 130 -19.46 16.87 -5.15
CA LYS A 130 -20.17 16.41 -6.34
C LYS A 130 -19.19 15.74 -7.30
N LEU A 131 -19.34 14.44 -7.52
CA LEU A 131 -18.52 13.66 -8.44
C LEU A 131 -19.30 13.37 -9.72
N ALA A 132 -18.85 13.91 -10.85
CA ALA A 132 -19.43 13.61 -12.14
C ALA A 132 -18.80 12.35 -12.73
N LEU A 133 -19.61 11.32 -12.95
CA LEU A 133 -19.21 10.02 -13.48
C LEU A 133 -19.89 9.77 -14.83
N GLN A 134 -19.19 9.06 -15.69
CA GLN A 134 -19.76 8.52 -16.92
C GLN A 134 -19.95 7.03 -16.73
N LYS A 135 -21.18 6.56 -16.95
CA LYS A 135 -21.52 5.15 -16.87
C LYS A 135 -22.31 4.71 -18.09
N ASN A 136 -22.26 3.42 -18.40
CA ASN A 136 -23.10 2.81 -19.40
C ASN A 136 -24.47 2.50 -18.77
N VAL A 137 -25.53 3.01 -19.37
CA VAL A 137 -26.92 2.68 -19.01
C VAL A 137 -27.59 1.97 -20.17
N ILE A 138 -28.59 1.14 -19.87
CA ILE A 138 -29.39 0.47 -20.90
C ILE A 138 -30.05 1.54 -21.77
N CYS A 139 -30.00 1.35 -23.09
CA CYS A 139 -30.55 2.33 -24.03
C CYS A 139 -32.08 2.38 -23.93
N ASP A 140 -32.62 3.47 -23.40
CA ASP A 140 -34.09 3.66 -23.23
C ASP A 140 -34.90 3.41 -24.51
N LYS A 141 -34.39 3.85 -25.68
CA LYS A 141 -35.12 3.71 -26.96
C LYS A 141 -35.28 2.28 -27.46
N CYS A 142 -34.41 1.37 -27.07
CA CYS A 142 -34.47 -0.03 -27.51
C CYS A 142 -34.49 -1.03 -26.37
N GLU A 143 -34.62 -0.57 -25.12
CA GLU A 143 -34.75 -1.40 -23.92
C GLU A 143 -33.65 -2.49 -23.84
N GLY A 144 -32.43 -2.17 -24.27
CA GLY A 144 -31.31 -3.13 -24.27
C GLY A 144 -31.31 -4.16 -25.41
N ILE A 145 -32.24 -4.07 -26.37
CA ILE A 145 -32.33 -5.00 -27.51
C ILE A 145 -31.29 -4.66 -28.59
N GLY A 146 -30.94 -3.38 -28.75
CA GLY A 146 -29.97 -2.89 -29.77
C GLY A 146 -30.57 -2.63 -31.15
N GLY A 147 -31.82 -3.01 -31.40
CA GLY A 147 -32.53 -2.79 -32.65
C GLY A 147 -34.04 -2.58 -32.44
N LYS A 148 -34.82 -2.64 -33.52
CA LYS A 148 -36.28 -2.70 -33.43
C LYS A 148 -36.73 -4.03 -32.81
N LYS A 149 -37.91 -4.05 -32.17
CA LYS A 149 -38.47 -5.30 -31.62
C LYS A 149 -38.63 -6.32 -32.74
N GLY A 150 -38.05 -7.51 -32.56
CA GLY A 150 -38.04 -8.59 -33.56
C GLY A 150 -36.98 -8.49 -34.67
N SER A 151 -36.13 -7.45 -34.68
CA SER A 151 -35.05 -7.32 -35.67
C SER A 151 -33.73 -7.97 -35.25
N VAL A 152 -33.74 -8.72 -34.14
CA VAL A 152 -32.56 -9.39 -33.58
C VAL A 152 -32.65 -10.86 -33.98
N GLU A 153 -31.67 -11.30 -34.76
CA GLU A 153 -31.56 -12.67 -35.22
C GLU A 153 -30.36 -13.33 -34.54
N GLN A 154 -30.51 -14.58 -34.09
CA GLN A 154 -29.38 -15.32 -33.53
C GLN A 154 -28.31 -15.51 -34.62
N CYS A 155 -27.04 -15.27 -34.29
CA CYS A 155 -25.97 -15.41 -35.26
C CYS A 155 -25.88 -16.86 -35.75
N SER A 156 -25.99 -17.06 -37.06
CA SER A 156 -25.93 -18.37 -37.72
C SER A 156 -24.58 -19.07 -37.54
N THR A 157 -23.49 -18.33 -37.40
CA THR A 157 -22.13 -18.89 -37.44
C THR A 157 -21.64 -19.35 -36.06
N CYS A 158 -22.09 -18.68 -34.99
CA CYS A 158 -21.77 -19.10 -33.62
C CYS A 158 -22.99 -19.65 -32.87
N HIS A 159 -24.17 -19.71 -33.49
CA HIS A 159 -25.44 -20.12 -32.87
C HIS A 159 -25.68 -19.43 -31.50
N GLY A 160 -25.48 -18.11 -31.44
CA GLY A 160 -25.66 -17.34 -30.19
C GLY A 160 -24.50 -17.41 -29.19
N SER A 161 -23.48 -18.25 -29.40
CA SER A 161 -22.38 -18.40 -28.43
C SER A 161 -21.34 -17.26 -28.45
N GLY A 162 -21.36 -16.39 -29.46
CA GLY A 162 -20.40 -15.29 -29.61
C GLY A 162 -18.96 -15.70 -29.95
N MET A 163 -18.63 -16.99 -29.92
CA MET A 163 -17.28 -17.51 -30.14
C MET A 163 -17.30 -18.60 -31.23
N GLN A 164 -16.19 -18.74 -31.96
CA GLN A 164 -15.96 -19.78 -32.94
C GLN A 164 -14.75 -20.61 -32.51
N VAL A 165 -14.82 -21.92 -32.71
CA VAL A 165 -13.70 -22.82 -32.44
C VAL A 165 -12.95 -23.04 -33.75
N GLN A 166 -11.73 -22.52 -33.84
CA GLN A 166 -10.83 -22.72 -34.96
C GLN A 166 -9.85 -23.85 -34.62
N ILE A 167 -9.85 -24.92 -35.41
CA ILE A 167 -8.93 -26.04 -35.23
C ILE A 167 -7.63 -25.71 -35.96
N GLN A 168 -6.54 -25.54 -35.22
CA GLN A 168 -5.21 -25.30 -35.78
C GLN A 168 -4.33 -26.55 -35.60
N GLN A 169 -3.82 -27.08 -36.71
CA GLN A 169 -2.93 -28.25 -36.71
C GLN A 169 -1.47 -27.77 -36.56
N LEU A 170 -0.89 -27.98 -35.38
CA LEU A 170 0.48 -27.53 -35.05
C LEU A 170 1.55 -28.57 -35.42
N GLY A 171 1.15 -29.77 -35.83
CA GLY A 171 2.05 -30.82 -36.29
C GLY A 171 1.31 -32.14 -36.59
N PRO A 172 2.04 -33.19 -37.01
CA PRO A 172 1.48 -34.51 -37.24
C PRO A 172 0.83 -35.05 -35.94
N GLY A 173 -0.48 -35.26 -35.96
CA GLY A 173 -1.24 -35.82 -34.83
C GLY A 173 -1.61 -34.85 -33.70
N MET A 174 -1.27 -33.56 -33.78
CA MET A 174 -1.58 -32.57 -32.74
C MET A 174 -2.52 -31.47 -33.27
N LEU A 175 -3.79 -31.57 -32.89
CA LEU A 175 -4.83 -30.58 -33.18
C LEU A 175 -5.06 -29.73 -31.92
N GLN A 176 -4.97 -28.41 -32.04
CA GLN A 176 -5.34 -27.47 -30.98
C GLN A 176 -6.64 -26.77 -31.35
N HIS A 177 -7.62 -26.80 -30.44
CA HIS A 177 -8.85 -26.04 -30.58
C HIS A 177 -8.62 -24.63 -30.02
N LEU A 178 -8.50 -23.64 -30.90
CA LEU A 178 -8.35 -22.24 -30.53
C LEU A 178 -9.73 -21.57 -30.55
N GLN A 179 -10.18 -21.07 -29.41
CA GLN A 179 -11.45 -20.34 -29.31
C GLN A 179 -11.23 -18.87 -29.68
N THR A 180 -11.82 -18.42 -30.78
CA THR A 180 -11.73 -17.05 -31.28
C THR A 180 -13.10 -16.36 -31.22
N ILE A 181 -13.11 -15.03 -31.19
CA ILE A 181 -14.36 -14.26 -31.19
C ILE A 181 -15.03 -14.43 -32.57
N CYS A 182 -16.33 -14.71 -32.59
CA CYS A 182 -17.09 -14.86 -33.83
C CYS A 182 -17.02 -13.58 -34.65
N VAL A 183 -16.42 -13.64 -35.85
CA VAL A 183 -16.25 -12.47 -36.74
C VAL A 183 -17.59 -11.87 -37.17
N ASP A 184 -18.61 -12.71 -37.23
CA ASP A 184 -19.92 -12.42 -37.81
C ASP A 184 -20.86 -11.66 -36.87
N CYS A 185 -20.79 -11.91 -35.56
CA CYS A 185 -21.51 -11.18 -34.52
C CYS A 185 -20.60 -10.37 -33.58
N LYS A 186 -19.28 -10.40 -33.81
CA LYS A 186 -18.26 -9.72 -33.01
C LYS A 186 -18.37 -10.02 -31.50
N GLY A 187 -18.73 -11.24 -31.14
CA GLY A 187 -18.87 -11.65 -29.75
C GLY A 187 -20.26 -11.45 -29.14
N GLN A 188 -21.19 -10.78 -29.83
CA GLN A 188 -22.51 -10.46 -29.26
C GLN A 188 -23.51 -11.62 -29.26
N GLY A 189 -23.25 -12.69 -30.02
CA GLY A 189 -24.19 -13.82 -30.19
C GLY A 189 -25.37 -13.52 -31.11
N ASP A 190 -25.77 -12.25 -31.22
CA ASP A 190 -26.86 -11.77 -32.05
C ASP A 190 -26.38 -11.00 -33.28
N ARG A 191 -27.22 -10.96 -34.32
CA ARG A 191 -27.07 -10.15 -35.53
C ARG A 191 -28.26 -9.23 -35.69
N ILE A 192 -27.96 -7.96 -36.00
CA ILE A 192 -28.97 -6.94 -36.28
C ILE A 192 -28.62 -6.28 -37.61
N ASN A 193 -29.58 -6.30 -38.55
CA ASN A 193 -29.45 -5.65 -39.84
C ASN A 193 -29.12 -4.16 -39.65
N PRO A 194 -28.13 -3.60 -40.38
CA PRO A 194 -27.70 -2.21 -40.20
C PRO A 194 -28.82 -1.17 -40.25
N ARG A 195 -29.88 -1.44 -41.03
CA ARG A 195 -31.06 -0.57 -41.17
C ARG A 195 -31.97 -0.55 -39.94
N ASP A 196 -31.96 -1.63 -39.15
CA ASP A 196 -32.83 -1.81 -37.99
C ASP A 196 -32.09 -1.61 -36.66
N ARG A 197 -30.80 -1.26 -36.72
CA ARG A 197 -30.05 -0.85 -35.54
C ARG A 197 -30.68 0.39 -34.91
N CYS A 198 -30.71 0.39 -33.58
CA CYS A 198 -31.16 1.56 -32.84
C CYS A 198 -30.27 2.76 -33.18
N LYS A 199 -30.89 3.89 -33.55
CA LYS A 199 -30.18 5.11 -33.94
C LYS A 199 -29.40 5.75 -32.78
N GLN A 200 -29.79 5.47 -31.53
CA GLN A 200 -29.17 6.07 -30.34
C GLN A 200 -27.94 5.29 -29.85
N CYS A 201 -28.04 3.96 -29.73
CA CYS A 201 -26.91 3.12 -29.29
C CYS A 201 -26.12 2.49 -30.45
N GLY A 202 -26.58 2.61 -31.69
CA GLY A 202 -25.92 2.06 -32.88
C GLY A 202 -25.84 0.52 -32.89
N GLY A 203 -26.69 -0.17 -32.14
CA GLY A 203 -26.63 -1.63 -31.96
C GLY A 203 -25.88 -2.10 -30.69
N ARG A 204 -25.34 -1.19 -29.88
CA ARG A 204 -24.57 -1.55 -28.67
C ARG A 204 -25.39 -1.89 -27.45
N LYS A 205 -26.72 -1.77 -27.51
CA LYS A 205 -27.68 -2.03 -26.41
C LYS A 205 -27.59 -1.04 -25.22
N THR A 206 -26.45 -0.38 -25.00
CA THR A 206 -26.21 0.62 -23.95
C THR A 206 -25.81 1.99 -24.51
N ILE A 207 -25.93 3.04 -23.70
CA ILE A 207 -25.50 4.42 -23.99
C ILE A 207 -24.67 4.95 -22.83
N ARG A 208 -23.74 5.87 -23.11
CA ARG A 208 -23.00 6.57 -22.05
C ARG A 208 -23.85 7.70 -21.48
N ASP A 209 -24.17 7.61 -20.21
CA ASP A 209 -24.86 8.64 -19.44
C ASP A 209 -23.91 9.31 -18.46
N ARG A 210 -24.09 10.62 -18.24
CA ARG A 210 -23.28 11.40 -17.30
C ARG A 210 -24.11 11.69 -16.06
N LYS A 211 -23.78 11.04 -14.96
CA LYS A 211 -24.46 11.20 -13.67
C LYS A 211 -23.58 11.95 -12.67
N ILE A 212 -24.18 12.82 -11.87
CA ILE A 212 -23.51 13.51 -10.78
C ILE A 212 -23.92 12.80 -9.48
N LEU A 213 -22.96 12.21 -8.78
CA LEU A 213 -23.15 11.63 -7.45
C LEU A 213 -22.75 12.65 -6.39
N GLU A 214 -23.57 12.81 -5.37
CA GLU A 214 -23.26 13.62 -4.19
C GLU A 214 -22.64 12.73 -3.12
N VAL A 215 -21.36 12.97 -2.85
CA VAL A 215 -20.55 12.20 -1.92
C VAL A 215 -20.48 12.96 -0.61
N HIS A 216 -21.13 12.42 0.41
CA HIS A 216 -21.09 12.95 1.76
C HIS A 216 -19.82 12.48 2.45
N VAL A 217 -18.94 13.42 2.78
CA VAL A 217 -17.75 13.18 3.59
C VAL A 217 -18.05 13.68 4.99
N ASP A 218 -18.28 12.75 5.90
CA ASP A 218 -18.59 13.06 7.29
C ASP A 218 -17.31 13.45 8.07
N PRO A 219 -17.45 14.29 9.11
CA PRO A 219 -16.35 14.59 10.02
C PRO A 219 -15.74 13.31 10.61
N GLY A 220 -14.41 13.26 10.64
CA GLY A 220 -13.65 12.18 11.26
C GLY A 220 -13.47 10.93 10.40
N MET A 221 -14.02 10.89 9.19
CA MET A 221 -13.77 9.80 8.23
C MET A 221 -12.27 9.56 8.05
N VAL A 222 -11.88 8.30 7.82
CA VAL A 222 -10.46 7.90 7.76
C VAL A 222 -9.97 7.75 6.32
N HIS A 223 -8.66 7.88 6.13
CA HIS A 223 -8.01 7.54 4.87
C HIS A 223 -8.34 6.09 4.45
N ASN A 224 -8.58 5.87 3.17
CA ASN A 224 -9.07 4.62 2.56
C ASN A 224 -10.44 4.12 3.04
N GLN A 225 -11.26 4.99 3.66
CA GLN A 225 -12.65 4.64 3.94
C GLN A 225 -13.47 4.58 2.64
N LYS A 226 -14.34 3.58 2.54
CA LYS A 226 -15.16 3.32 1.35
C LYS A 226 -16.58 3.88 1.53
N ILE A 227 -17.06 4.60 0.53
CA ILE A 227 -18.45 5.03 0.38
C ILE A 227 -19.03 4.29 -0.82
N VAL A 228 -20.07 3.48 -0.61
CA VAL A 228 -20.63 2.60 -1.65
C VAL A 228 -21.93 3.17 -2.19
N PHE A 229 -22.02 3.30 -3.50
CA PHE A 229 -23.22 3.65 -4.24
C PHE A 229 -23.73 2.41 -4.96
N ALA A 230 -24.75 1.78 -4.36
CA ALA A 230 -25.25 0.49 -4.80
C ALA A 230 -25.94 0.57 -6.17
N GLY A 231 -25.59 -0.34 -7.09
CA GLY A 231 -26.18 -0.43 -8.43
C GLY A 231 -25.90 0.77 -9.35
N GLU A 232 -24.96 1.63 -8.97
CA GLU A 232 -24.58 2.79 -9.77
C GLU A 232 -23.51 2.50 -10.82
N GLY A 233 -22.96 1.28 -10.87
CA GLY A 233 -21.98 0.85 -11.86
C GLY A 233 -22.52 0.75 -13.29
N ASP A 234 -21.68 0.25 -14.19
CA ASP A 234 -22.05 0.05 -15.59
C ASP A 234 -23.16 -1.01 -15.71
N GLN A 235 -24.20 -0.69 -16.49
CA GLN A 235 -25.29 -1.60 -16.79
C GLN A 235 -25.00 -2.35 -18.09
N GLU A 236 -25.30 -3.64 -18.07
CA GLU A 236 -25.30 -4.49 -19.27
C GLU A 236 -26.65 -5.22 -19.36
N PRO A 237 -27.18 -5.46 -20.57
CA PRO A 237 -28.40 -6.26 -20.75
C PRO A 237 -28.22 -7.64 -20.12
N ASP A 238 -29.24 -8.11 -19.40
CA ASP A 238 -29.25 -9.40 -18.68
C ASP A 238 -28.30 -9.47 -17.46
N TYR A 239 -27.66 -8.36 -17.06
CA TYR A 239 -26.85 -8.26 -15.85
C TYR A 239 -27.36 -7.14 -14.91
N GLU A 240 -27.37 -7.42 -13.61
CA GLU A 240 -27.51 -6.45 -12.54
C GLU A 240 -26.27 -5.54 -12.50
N PRO A 241 -26.41 -4.22 -12.31
CA PRO A 241 -25.26 -3.33 -12.23
C PRO A 241 -24.39 -3.64 -11.00
N GLY A 242 -23.08 -3.45 -11.17
CA GLY A 242 -22.13 -3.39 -10.05
C GLY A 242 -22.31 -2.12 -9.23
N ASP A 243 -21.50 -1.97 -8.17
CA ASP A 243 -21.49 -0.78 -7.33
C ASP A 243 -20.41 0.20 -7.75
N ILE A 244 -20.63 1.48 -7.43
CA ILE A 244 -19.55 2.47 -7.44
C ILE A 244 -19.02 2.62 -6.02
N VAL A 245 -17.75 2.28 -5.83
CA VAL A 245 -17.07 2.38 -4.53
C VAL A 245 -16.13 3.57 -4.57
N ILE A 246 -16.46 4.60 -3.81
CA ILE A 246 -15.60 5.77 -3.66
C ILE A 246 -14.65 5.53 -2.49
N LEU A 247 -13.35 5.55 -2.78
CA LEU A 247 -12.29 5.43 -1.80
C LEU A 247 -11.79 6.83 -1.44
N LEU A 248 -11.90 7.20 -0.17
CA LEU A 248 -11.39 8.49 0.30
C LEU A 248 -9.87 8.46 0.43
N GLU A 249 -9.21 9.42 -0.21
CA GLU A 249 -7.76 9.59 -0.15
C GLU A 249 -7.43 10.91 0.57
N GLU A 250 -6.98 10.82 1.81
CA GLU A 250 -6.51 11.98 2.57
C GLU A 250 -5.27 12.61 1.89
N LYS A 251 -5.35 13.90 1.58
CA LYS A 251 -4.23 14.68 1.07
C LYS A 251 -3.27 15.05 2.20
N GLU A 252 -1.99 15.07 1.88
CA GLU A 252 -0.96 15.59 2.79
C GLU A 252 -1.19 17.08 3.05
N HIS A 253 -1.04 17.49 4.31
CA HIS A 253 -1.18 18.87 4.75
C HIS A 253 0.19 19.39 5.22
N GLU A 254 0.48 20.67 4.94
CA GLU A 254 1.80 21.29 5.17
C GLU A 254 2.19 21.34 6.66
N VAL A 255 1.24 21.75 7.52
CA VAL A 255 1.47 21.92 8.97
C VAL A 255 1.11 20.69 9.81
N PHE A 256 -0.05 20.08 9.54
CA PHE A 256 -0.59 19.00 10.35
C PHE A 256 -0.44 17.64 9.66
N LYS A 257 0.01 16.66 10.43
CA LYS A 257 0.02 15.25 10.06
C LYS A 257 -0.96 14.49 10.94
N ARG A 258 -1.94 13.85 10.32
CA ARG A 258 -2.91 13.03 11.05
C ARG A 258 -2.28 11.72 11.52
N SER A 259 -2.59 11.35 12.76
CA SER A 259 -2.31 10.04 13.34
C SER A 259 -3.57 9.51 14.01
N ARG A 260 -4.36 8.73 13.27
CA ARG A 260 -5.70 8.27 13.68
C ARG A 260 -6.64 9.45 14.02
N HIS A 261 -6.88 9.70 15.29
CA HIS A 261 -7.69 10.81 15.80
C HIS A 261 -6.84 11.98 16.29
N ASP A 262 -5.53 11.75 16.50
CA ASP A 262 -4.61 12.80 16.94
C ASP A 262 -4.04 13.54 15.72
N LEU A 263 -3.72 14.81 15.91
CA LEU A 263 -3.00 15.64 14.94
C LEU A 263 -1.58 15.86 15.46
N ILE A 264 -0.59 15.78 14.58
CA ILE A 264 0.80 16.03 14.90
C ILE A 264 1.26 17.23 14.10
N MET A 265 1.87 18.22 14.75
CA MET A 265 2.51 19.34 14.07
C MET A 265 3.93 19.55 14.58
N ARG A 266 4.76 20.16 13.74
CA ARG A 266 6.10 20.60 14.13
C ARG A 266 6.09 22.10 14.37
N MET A 267 6.63 22.52 15.51
CA MET A 267 6.75 23.93 15.87
C MET A 267 8.22 24.27 16.04
N GLN A 268 8.68 25.23 15.25
CA GLN A 268 10.02 25.79 15.39
C GLN A 268 10.03 26.77 16.57
N LEU A 269 11.00 26.61 17.46
CA LEU A 269 11.28 27.55 18.57
C LEU A 269 12.72 28.04 18.45
N GLU A 270 12.94 29.30 18.75
CA GLU A 270 14.30 29.80 18.96
C GLU A 270 14.83 29.38 20.33
N LEU A 271 16.16 29.29 20.50
CA LEU A 271 16.77 28.88 21.77
C LEU A 271 16.28 29.72 22.97
N VAL A 272 16.10 31.03 22.77
CA VAL A 272 15.56 31.93 23.80
C VAL A 272 14.11 31.58 24.15
N GLU A 273 13.27 31.24 23.17
CA GLU A 273 11.88 30.84 23.39
C GLU A 273 11.80 29.51 24.15
N ALA A 274 12.70 28.58 23.83
CA ALA A 274 12.80 27.28 24.46
C ALA A 274 13.22 27.36 25.94
N LEU A 275 14.07 28.32 26.32
CA LEU A 275 14.59 28.50 27.68
C LEU A 275 13.75 29.47 28.53
N CYS A 276 13.33 30.59 27.94
CA CYS A 276 12.67 31.69 28.66
C CYS A 276 11.13 31.63 28.60
N GLY A 277 10.56 30.65 27.90
CA GLY A 277 9.13 30.58 27.63
C GLY A 277 8.73 31.37 26.37
N PHE A 278 7.51 31.12 25.91
CA PHE A 278 7.00 31.72 24.67
C PHE A 278 5.48 31.79 24.67
N GLN A 279 4.96 32.63 23.78
CA GLN A 279 3.56 32.65 23.41
C GLN A 279 3.44 32.63 21.90
N LYS A 280 2.79 31.60 21.34
CA LYS A 280 2.58 31.48 19.89
C LYS A 280 1.11 31.16 19.60
N VAL A 281 0.67 31.58 18.42
CA VAL A 281 -0.68 31.33 17.92
C VAL A 281 -0.64 30.21 16.89
N ILE A 282 -1.55 29.25 17.00
CA ILE A 282 -1.77 28.20 16.03
C ILE A 282 -3.16 28.36 15.43
N ARG A 283 -3.23 28.37 14.11
CA ARG A 283 -4.48 28.27 13.37
C ARG A 283 -4.91 26.79 13.26
N THR A 284 -6.06 26.44 13.83
CA THR A 284 -6.64 25.09 13.73
C THR A 284 -7.36 24.86 12.40
N LEU A 285 -7.70 23.61 12.09
CA LEU A 285 -8.38 23.20 10.85
C LEU A 285 -9.80 23.78 10.73
N ASP A 286 -10.45 24.11 11.84
CA ASP A 286 -11.74 24.80 11.84
C ASP A 286 -11.63 26.30 11.50
N GLY A 287 -10.43 26.88 11.64
CA GLY A 287 -10.17 28.30 11.43
C GLY A 287 -10.05 29.12 12.72
N ARG A 288 -10.13 28.50 13.91
CA ARG A 288 -9.89 29.17 15.20
C ARG A 288 -8.39 29.42 15.42
N ASP A 289 -8.09 30.41 16.26
CA ASP A 289 -6.73 30.69 16.73
C ASP A 289 -6.58 30.20 18.17
N LEU A 290 -5.65 29.27 18.38
CA LEU A 290 -5.27 28.78 19.70
C LEU A 290 -3.97 29.45 20.15
N VAL A 291 -3.98 30.05 21.34
CA VAL A 291 -2.79 30.64 21.95
C VAL A 291 -2.12 29.60 22.84
N ILE A 292 -0.92 29.18 22.48
CA ILE A 292 -0.07 28.35 23.32
C ILE A 292 0.85 29.23 24.12
N THR A 293 0.86 29.01 25.43
CA THR A 293 1.74 29.71 26.36
C THR A 293 2.61 28.70 27.08
N SER A 294 3.93 28.85 26.98
CA SER A 294 4.91 28.21 27.85
C SER A 294 5.41 29.26 28.83
N TYR A 295 5.14 29.05 30.12
CA TYR A 295 5.52 30.01 31.15
C TYR A 295 7.05 30.05 31.33
N PRO A 296 7.62 31.23 31.64
CA PRO A 296 9.03 31.37 31.96
C PRO A 296 9.46 30.40 33.07
N GLY A 297 10.64 29.80 32.91
CA GLY A 297 11.16 28.76 33.81
C GLY A 297 10.79 27.33 33.39
N THR A 298 9.89 27.15 32.42
CA THR A 298 9.66 25.84 31.79
C THR A 298 10.55 25.68 30.57
N VAL A 299 11.57 24.84 30.68
CA VAL A 299 12.46 24.51 29.56
C VAL A 299 11.79 23.53 28.61
N VAL A 300 11.85 23.81 27.31
CA VAL A 300 11.42 22.91 26.23
C VAL A 300 12.64 22.39 25.49
N LYS A 301 12.80 21.07 25.44
CA LYS A 301 13.96 20.45 24.77
C LYS A 301 13.72 20.33 23.27
N HIS A 302 14.81 20.23 22.50
CA HIS A 302 14.69 19.82 21.11
C HIS A 302 14.09 18.41 21.03
N GLY A 303 13.06 18.24 20.20
CA GLY A 303 12.33 16.99 20.04
C GLY A 303 11.28 16.72 21.12
N ASP A 304 11.08 17.62 22.09
CA ASP A 304 10.03 17.45 23.11
C ASP A 304 8.64 17.37 22.45
N LEU A 305 7.78 16.55 23.05
CA LEU A 305 6.38 16.41 22.65
C LEU A 305 5.49 16.96 23.75
N LYS A 306 4.66 17.95 23.43
CA LYS A 306 3.54 18.37 24.30
C LYS A 306 2.22 18.15 23.58
N CYS A 307 1.12 18.08 24.32
CA CYS A 307 -0.19 17.89 23.72
C CYS A 307 -1.24 18.86 24.27
N ILE A 308 -2.19 19.21 23.40
CA ILE A 308 -3.41 19.92 23.73
C ILE A 308 -4.57 18.94 23.58
N LEU A 309 -5.33 18.76 24.66
CA LEU A 309 -6.46 17.86 24.69
C LEU A 309 -7.62 18.44 23.87
N ASN A 310 -8.39 17.58 23.21
CA ASN A 310 -9.59 17.91 22.44
C ASN A 310 -9.37 18.85 21.24
N GLU A 311 -8.14 18.99 20.74
CA GLU A 311 -7.81 19.81 19.55
C GLU A 311 -7.25 18.96 18.39
N GLY A 312 -7.47 17.65 18.41
CA GLY A 312 -7.19 16.73 17.29
C GLY A 312 -8.35 16.58 16.31
N MET A 313 -8.35 15.51 15.51
CA MET A 313 -9.44 15.20 14.59
C MET A 313 -10.72 14.76 15.32
N PRO A 314 -11.91 15.09 14.79
CA PRO A 314 -13.16 14.54 15.31
C PRO A 314 -13.22 13.02 15.13
N ILE A 315 -13.91 12.35 16.05
CA ILE A 315 -14.11 10.90 15.98
C ILE A 315 -15.29 10.61 15.03
N TYR A 316 -15.08 9.70 14.07
CA TYR A 316 -16.15 9.33 13.13
C TYR A 316 -17.36 8.76 13.88
N LYS A 317 -18.55 9.28 13.55
CA LYS A 317 -19.85 9.03 14.24
C LYS A 317 -20.00 9.62 15.64
N ASP A 318 -18.97 10.26 16.17
CA ASP A 318 -19.04 11.04 17.41
C ASP A 318 -18.33 12.39 17.21
N PRO A 319 -18.98 13.33 16.51
CA PRO A 319 -18.36 14.60 16.12
C PRO A 319 -18.14 15.57 17.30
N PHE A 320 -18.69 15.27 18.49
CA PHE A 320 -18.49 16.11 19.67
C PHE A 320 -17.17 15.82 20.37
N THR A 321 -16.60 14.63 20.15
CA THR A 321 -15.32 14.24 20.72
C THR A 321 -14.20 14.39 19.70
N HIS A 322 -13.10 14.97 20.16
CA HIS A 322 -11.93 15.28 19.35
C HIS A 322 -10.72 14.57 19.95
N GLY A 323 -9.79 14.15 19.10
CA GLY A 323 -8.49 13.66 19.55
C GLY A 323 -7.61 14.78 20.13
N ARG A 324 -6.31 14.55 20.16
CA ARG A 324 -5.33 15.49 20.73
C ARG A 324 -4.49 16.13 19.63
N LEU A 325 -4.10 17.38 19.85
CA LEU A 325 -3.05 18.02 19.05
C LEU A 325 -1.70 17.80 19.75
N ILE A 326 -0.82 17.04 19.13
CA ILE A 326 0.54 16.75 19.56
C ILE A 326 1.47 17.71 18.83
N ILE A 327 2.30 18.41 19.59
CA ILE A 327 3.23 19.40 19.08
C ILE A 327 4.64 18.91 19.37
N GLN A 328 5.38 18.68 18.30
CA GLN A 328 6.81 18.38 18.35
C GLN A 328 7.59 19.68 18.23
N PHE A 329 8.37 19.99 19.26
CA PHE A 329 9.21 21.18 19.26
C PHE A 329 10.56 20.91 18.63
N VAL A 330 10.95 21.81 17.74
CA VAL A 330 12.26 21.80 17.09
C VAL A 330 12.94 23.10 17.47
N VAL A 331 13.96 23.01 18.31
CA VAL A 331 14.70 24.17 18.78
C VAL A 331 15.80 24.49 17.77
N ASN A 332 15.76 25.71 17.22
CA ASN A 332 16.79 26.28 16.37
C ASN A 332 17.88 26.91 17.23
N PHE A 333 19.12 26.50 16.99
CA PHE A 333 20.29 27.12 17.59
C PHE A 333 20.84 28.22 16.68
N PRO A 334 21.39 29.31 17.25
CA PRO A 334 22.06 30.33 16.45
C PRO A 334 23.27 29.72 15.72
N LYS A 335 23.52 30.13 14.47
CA LYS A 335 24.62 29.62 13.63
C LYS A 335 26.00 29.92 14.20
N SER A 336 26.15 31.07 14.85
CA SER A 336 27.36 31.52 15.52
C SER A 336 26.99 32.44 16.66
N MET A 337 27.88 32.57 17.65
CA MET A 337 27.72 33.49 18.78
C MET A 337 28.95 34.37 18.92
N ASP A 338 28.74 35.61 19.35
CA ASP A 338 29.83 36.54 19.64
C ASP A 338 30.55 36.12 20.94
N PRO A 339 31.89 36.01 20.95
CA PRO A 339 32.66 35.63 22.12
C PRO A 339 32.40 36.50 23.37
N SER A 340 31.99 37.74 23.19
CA SER A 340 31.70 38.67 24.31
C SER A 340 30.50 38.25 25.15
N VAL A 341 29.56 37.47 24.60
CA VAL A 341 28.32 37.05 25.28
C VAL A 341 28.50 35.74 26.05
N ILE A 342 29.55 34.98 25.76
CA ILE A 342 29.83 33.66 26.37
C ILE A 342 29.93 33.74 27.90
N PRO A 343 30.68 34.69 28.51
CA PRO A 343 30.79 34.76 29.96
C PRO A 343 29.45 34.99 30.66
N THR A 344 28.55 35.76 30.04
CA THR A 344 27.20 36.01 30.59
C THR A 344 26.34 34.75 30.52
N LEU A 345 26.44 33.97 29.43
CA LEU A 345 25.73 32.70 29.30
C LEU A 345 26.22 31.66 30.31
N GLU A 346 27.52 31.59 30.57
CA GLU A 346 28.10 30.69 31.58
C GLU A 346 27.63 31.00 33.00
N GLN A 347 27.35 32.26 33.31
CA GLN A 347 26.74 32.63 34.61
C GLN A 347 25.27 32.22 34.71
N CYS A 348 24.56 32.11 33.59
CA CYS A 348 23.13 31.79 33.56
C CYS A 348 22.83 30.29 33.41
N LEU A 349 23.78 29.51 32.90
CA LEU A 349 23.63 28.08 32.62
C LEU A 349 24.37 27.22 33.66
N PRO A 350 24.06 25.90 33.75
CA PRO A 350 24.80 25.00 34.63
C PRO A 350 26.31 25.06 34.38
N PRO A 351 27.14 24.96 35.44
CA PRO A 351 28.59 25.04 35.30
C PRO A 351 29.11 23.89 34.44
N ARG A 352 30.18 24.17 33.69
CA ARG A 352 30.89 23.14 32.92
C ARG A 352 31.46 22.09 33.88
N GLU A 353 31.36 20.83 33.50
CA GLU A 353 32.02 19.75 34.25
C GLU A 353 33.54 19.87 34.04
N GLU A 354 34.29 19.86 35.14
CA GLU A 354 35.75 19.86 35.09
C GLU A 354 36.26 18.48 34.65
N VAL A 355 36.83 18.42 33.45
CA VAL A 355 37.42 17.20 32.90
C VAL A 355 38.90 17.18 33.23
N ILE A 356 39.33 16.18 34.01
CA ILE A 356 40.76 15.92 34.25
C ILE A 356 41.32 15.24 32.99
N ILE A 357 42.16 15.94 32.25
CA ILE A 357 42.79 15.42 31.04
C ILE A 357 43.97 14.52 31.45
N PRO A 358 43.99 13.23 31.07
CA PRO A 358 45.10 12.33 31.40
C PRO A 358 46.44 12.78 30.79
N GLU A 359 47.54 12.52 31.50
CA GLU A 359 48.89 12.73 30.96
C GLU A 359 49.12 11.80 29.74
N GLY A 360 49.33 12.39 28.57
CA GLY A 360 49.48 11.67 27.30
C GLY A 360 48.26 11.71 26.36
N ALA A 361 47.21 12.46 26.68
CA ALA A 361 46.10 12.69 25.75
C ALA A 361 46.54 13.52 24.53
N GLU A 362 46.09 13.11 23.33
CA GLU A 362 46.33 13.84 22.08
C GLU A 362 45.25 14.91 21.85
N ASP A 363 45.68 16.11 21.45
CA ASP A 363 44.77 17.22 21.14
C ASP A 363 44.17 17.06 19.75
N CYS A 364 42.85 16.85 19.69
CA CYS A 364 42.09 16.73 18.46
C CYS A 364 41.14 17.92 18.30
N SER A 365 41.20 18.61 17.15
CA SER A 365 40.21 19.63 16.79
C SER A 365 39.07 18.99 16.02
N LEU A 366 37.83 19.30 16.41
CA LEU A 366 36.65 18.89 15.66
C LEU A 366 36.59 19.64 14.32
N MET A 367 36.30 18.91 13.25
CA MET A 367 36.01 19.47 11.93
C MET A 367 34.55 19.15 11.57
N ASP A 368 33.93 20.01 10.76
CA ASP A 368 32.60 19.76 10.25
C ASP A 368 32.61 18.51 9.37
N LEU A 369 31.77 17.54 9.70
CA LEU A 369 31.56 16.35 8.88
C LEU A 369 30.47 16.66 7.86
N ASP A 370 30.80 16.65 6.57
CA ASP A 370 29.83 16.68 5.48
C ASP A 370 29.53 15.24 5.02
N PRO A 371 28.39 14.64 5.42
CA PRO A 371 28.10 13.25 5.12
C PRO A 371 27.98 12.97 3.62
N GLU A 372 27.61 13.97 2.80
CA GLU A 372 27.41 13.77 1.36
C GLU A 372 28.74 13.68 0.60
N GLN A 373 29.79 14.35 1.06
CA GLN A 373 31.13 14.29 0.43
C GLN A 373 31.86 12.97 0.69
N GLU A 374 31.58 12.29 1.81
CA GLU A 374 32.20 11.01 2.14
C GLU A 374 31.65 9.81 1.33
N PHE A 375 30.39 9.86 0.89
CA PHE A 375 29.83 8.79 0.04
C PHE A 375 30.47 8.76 -1.37
N VAL A 376 30.96 9.89 -1.86
CA VAL A 376 31.59 10.01 -3.18
C VAL A 376 33.01 9.43 -3.17
N THR A 377 33.75 9.58 -2.06
CA THR A 377 35.11 9.04 -1.91
C THR A 377 35.13 7.54 -1.62
N ALA A 378 34.10 7.00 -0.95
CA ALA A 378 33.98 5.56 -0.69
C ALA A 378 33.63 4.71 -1.93
N THR A 379 33.06 5.33 -2.98
CA THR A 379 32.68 4.64 -4.22
C THR A 379 33.63 4.89 -5.40
N GLY A 380 34.66 5.72 -5.20
CA GLY A 380 35.62 6.13 -6.25
C GLY A 380 36.99 5.43 -6.23
N GLY A 381 37.14 4.29 -5.54
CA GLY A 381 38.43 3.62 -5.36
C GLY A 381 38.59 2.29 -6.10
N SER A 382 39.35 2.32 -7.21
CA SER A 382 39.99 1.20 -7.94
C SER A 382 39.25 0.60 -9.16
N GLY A 383 39.76 0.97 -10.35
CA GLY A 383 39.45 0.37 -11.64
C GLY A 383 40.21 1.11 -12.74
N GLY A 384 41.54 0.94 -12.77
CA GLY A 384 42.43 1.65 -13.69
C GLY A 384 42.12 1.41 -15.17
N SER A 385 42.40 2.41 -15.99
CA SER A 385 42.60 2.20 -17.43
C SER A 385 43.78 3.03 -17.93
N THR A 386 44.62 2.28 -18.63
CA THR A 386 45.83 2.58 -19.37
C THR A 386 45.81 3.86 -20.23
N SER A 387 46.97 4.51 -20.25
CA SER A 387 47.58 5.33 -21.29
C SER A 387 46.92 5.37 -22.69
N GLY A 388 46.82 6.59 -23.25
CA GLY A 388 46.73 6.82 -24.70
C GLY A 388 46.50 8.30 -25.01
N GLY A 389 47.53 9.00 -25.49
CA GLY A 389 47.50 10.44 -25.75
C GLY A 389 46.78 10.89 -27.03
N GLY A 390 46.70 12.21 -27.20
CA GLY A 390 46.27 12.87 -28.44
C GLY A 390 45.73 14.27 -28.16
N GLY A 391 46.38 15.29 -28.72
CA GLY A 391 46.19 16.70 -28.37
C GLY A 391 44.98 17.39 -28.98
N GLY A 392 44.84 18.69 -28.68
CA GLY A 392 43.86 19.57 -29.31
C GLY A 392 43.65 20.89 -28.55
N SER A 393 44.03 21.97 -29.22
CA SER A 393 44.09 23.39 -28.83
C SER A 393 42.74 24.15 -28.72
N GLY A 394 42.76 25.27 -27.98
CA GLY A 394 41.82 26.42 -28.08
C GLY A 394 41.11 26.69 -26.74
N GLY A 395 41.47 27.71 -25.94
CA GLY A 395 41.13 29.14 -26.12
C GLY A 395 39.70 29.40 -25.57
N GLY A 396 39.38 30.31 -24.66
CA GLY A 396 40.05 31.35 -23.88
C GLY A 396 38.97 32.08 -23.05
N GLY A 397 39.39 32.82 -22.01
CA GLY A 397 38.58 33.79 -21.25
C GLY A 397 37.71 33.18 -20.14
N GLY A 398 37.70 33.66 -18.90
CA GLY A 398 38.27 34.85 -18.27
C GLY A 398 37.38 35.15 -17.06
N GLY A 399 37.93 35.50 -15.89
CA GLY A 399 37.12 36.02 -14.79
C GLY A 399 37.59 35.73 -13.37
N ALA A 400 38.57 36.53 -12.92
CA ALA A 400 38.74 37.04 -11.55
C ALA A 400 38.94 36.05 -10.38
N THR A 401 40.22 35.88 -10.04
CA THR A 401 40.77 35.58 -8.71
C THR A 401 40.92 36.83 -7.84
N ALA A 402 41.16 36.60 -6.53
CA ALA A 402 41.70 37.47 -5.47
C ALA A 402 40.62 37.99 -4.48
N ALA A 403 40.80 38.01 -3.17
CA ALA A 403 41.88 37.63 -2.22
C ALA A 403 41.19 37.48 -0.83
N VAL A 404 41.78 36.91 0.21
CA VAL A 404 42.68 37.58 1.18
C VAL A 404 43.08 36.46 2.17
N THR A 405 44.28 35.88 2.10
CA THR A 405 45.46 36.19 2.95
C THR A 405 45.16 36.62 4.39
N MET A 406 45.39 35.73 5.37
CA MET A 406 46.06 36.16 6.60
C MET A 406 47.09 35.13 7.05
N THR A 407 48.32 35.63 7.08
CA THR A 407 49.56 35.00 7.46
C THR A 407 49.64 34.98 8.99
N GLN A 408 49.74 33.81 9.61
CA GLN A 408 50.28 33.73 10.97
C GLN A 408 51.80 33.75 10.87
N ARG A 409 52.44 34.71 11.54
CA ARG A 409 53.85 34.64 11.90
C ARG A 409 53.95 34.30 13.38
N HIS A 410 54.51 33.13 13.66
CA HIS A 410 55.17 32.85 14.93
C HIS A 410 56.39 33.77 15.09
N ASN A 411 56.65 34.24 16.30
CA ASN A 411 57.90 33.85 16.96
C ASN A 411 57.88 34.03 18.48
N THR A 412 58.64 33.14 19.08
CA THR A 412 58.91 32.79 20.47
C THR A 412 59.82 33.78 21.20
N THR A 413 59.79 33.69 22.55
CA THR A 413 60.92 33.85 23.53
C THR A 413 61.63 35.22 23.57
N ASP A 414 62.14 35.78 24.66
CA ASP A 414 62.32 35.47 26.08
C ASP A 414 63.01 36.74 26.68
N SER A 415 63.07 36.83 28.00
CA SER A 415 64.06 37.57 28.81
C SER A 415 63.89 39.10 29.05
N GLY A 416 63.74 39.44 30.33
CA GLY A 416 64.77 40.24 31.03
C GLY A 416 64.49 41.71 31.34
N LEU A 417 64.29 41.97 32.65
CA LEU A 417 64.89 43.08 33.43
C LEU A 417 64.67 44.54 32.95
N GLN A 418 63.80 45.28 33.64
CA GLN A 418 64.12 46.20 34.75
C GLN A 418 62.86 46.82 35.34
#